data_AF-A0A556QKW9-F1
#
_entry.id   AF-A0A556QKW9-F1
#
_cell.length_a   1.000
_cell.length_b   1.000
_cell.length_c   1.000
_cell.angle_alpha   90.00
_cell.angle_beta   90.00
_cell.angle_gamma   90.00
#
_symmetry.space_group_name_H-M   'P 1'
#
loop_
_entity.id
_entity.type
_entity.pdbx_description
1 polymer ?
#
loop_
_entity_poly.entity_id
_entity_poly.type
_entity_poly.pdbx_seq_one_letter_code
_entity_poly.pdbx_strand_id
1 'polypeptide(L)' 'MGLQIAALIYCLLVAALFLGLWLYYDRRDHARFEGERRRTTFRCMRCNHLYVVRGEVQEGNCPRCGQENSRLKF' A
#
# COMPACT_ATOMS: atom_id res chain seq x y z
N MET A 1 29.50 -16.12 -34.18
CA MET A 1 28.10 -15.80 -34.56
C MET A 1 27.07 -16.60 -33.76
N GLY A 2 26.95 -17.94 -33.90
CA GLY A 2 25.91 -18.72 -33.19
C GLY A 2 25.96 -18.66 -31.66
N LEU A 3 27.15 -18.80 -31.06
CA LEU A 3 27.33 -18.74 -29.61
C LEU A 3 26.96 -17.36 -29.01
N GLN A 4 27.26 -16.28 -29.73
CA GLN A 4 26.94 -14.92 -29.28
C GLN A 4 25.43 -14.68 -29.30
N ILE A 5 24.74 -15.15 -30.34
CA ILE A 5 23.27 -15.07 -30.44
C ILE A 5 22.63 -15.89 -29.31
N ALA A 6 23.12 -17.11 -29.06
CA ALA A 6 22.62 -17.94 -27.95
C ALA A 6 22.85 -17.29 -26.58
N ALA A 7 24.02 -16.68 -26.36
CA ALA A 7 24.31 -15.94 -25.14
C ALA A 7 23.40 -14.72 -24.95
N LEU A 8 23.14 -13.95 -26.02
CA LEU A 8 22.20 -12.82 -25.97
C LEU A 8 20.78 -13.27 -25.63
N ILE A 9 20.29 -14.34 -26.27
CA ILE A 9 18.97 -14.91 -25.99
C ILE A 9 18.88 -15.36 -24.53
N TYR A 10 19.91 -16.06 -24.03
CA TYR A 10 19.95 -16.51 -22.64
C TYR A 10 19.89 -15.33 -21.67
N CYS A 11 20.72 -14.29 -21.87
CA CYS A 11 20.70 -13.10 -21.03
C CYS A 11 19.34 -12.40 -21.03
N LEU A 12 18.69 -12.29 -22.19
CA LEU A 12 17.36 -11.69 -22.29
C LEU A 12 16.29 -12.53 -21.57
N LEU A 13 16.33 -13.86 -21.69
CA LEU A 13 15.42 -14.75 -20.97
C LEU A 13 15.59 -14.64 -19.46
N VAL A 14 16.84 -14.60 -18.99
CA VAL A 14 17.14 -14.42 -17.57
C VAL A 14 16.64 -13.06 -17.08
N ALA A 15 16.92 -11.98 -17.81
CA ALA A 15 16.43 -10.65 -17.47
C ALA A 15 14.90 -10.58 -17.45
N ALA A 16 14.23 -11.16 -18.44
CA ALA A 16 12.78 -11.22 -18.51
C ALA A 16 12.19 -12.03 -17.34
N LEU A 17 12.83 -13.11 -16.93
CA LEU A 17 12.40 -13.91 -15.78
C LEU A 17 12.52 -13.11 -14.48
N PHE A 18 13.65 -12.44 -14.25
CA PHE A 18 13.82 -11.59 -13.06
C PHE A 18 12.85 -10.42 -13.03
N LEU A 19 12.67 -9.72 -14.16
CA LEU A 19 11.72 -8.60 -14.27
C LEU A 19 10.28 -9.07 -14.10
N GLY A 20 9.90 -10.18 -14.72
CA GLY A 20 8.57 -10.76 -14.59
C GLY A 20 8.27 -11.18 -13.16
N LEU A 21 9.24 -11.82 -12.49
CA LEU A 21 9.12 -12.22 -11.09
C LEU A 21 9.00 -10.99 -10.19
N TRP A 22 9.83 -9.99 -10.38
CA TRP A 22 9.75 -8.73 -9.63
C TRP A 22 8.38 -8.08 -9.83
N LEU A 23 7.95 -7.85 -11.07
CA LEU A 23 6.63 -7.25 -11.33
C LEU A 23 5.48 -8.07 -10.75
N TYR A 24 5.56 -9.39 -10.77
CA TYR A 24 4.56 -10.26 -10.15
C TYR A 24 4.49 -10.04 -8.63
N TYR A 25 5.64 -10.05 -7.95
CA TYR A 25 5.68 -9.85 -6.50
C TYR A 25 5.35 -8.42 -6.10
N ASP A 26 5.84 -7.43 -6.85
CA ASP A 26 5.55 -6.01 -6.65
C ASP A 26 4.05 -5.76 -6.72
N ARG A 27 3.37 -6.25 -7.78
CA ARG A 27 1.91 -6.14 -7.91
C ARG A 27 1.16 -6.88 -6.81
N ARG A 28 1.63 -8.07 -6.43
CA ARG A 28 1.01 -8.89 -5.37
C ARG A 28 1.12 -8.21 -4.01
N ASP A 29 2.26 -7.64 -3.70
CA ASP A 29 2.51 -6.97 -2.42
C ASP A 29 1.87 -5.59 -2.39
N HIS A 30 1.84 -4.86 -3.50
CA HIS A 30 1.13 -3.58 -3.60
C HIS A 30 -0.35 -3.71 -3.20
N ALA A 31 -1.04 -4.77 -3.62
CA ALA A 31 -2.42 -5.03 -3.23
C ALA A 31 -2.59 -5.21 -1.71
N ARG A 32 -1.56 -5.69 -1.01
CA ARG A 32 -1.57 -5.90 0.43
C ARG A 32 -1.24 -4.61 1.19
N PHE A 33 -0.30 -3.81 0.69
CA PHE A 33 0.13 -2.56 1.33
C PHE A 33 -0.86 -1.40 1.12
N GLU A 34 -1.57 -1.31 -0.01
CA GLU A 34 -2.61 -0.28 -0.21
C GLU A 34 -3.80 -0.47 0.74
N GLY A 35 -4.14 -1.72 1.06
CA GLY A 35 -5.17 -2.05 2.04
C GLY A 35 -4.83 -1.60 3.47
N GLU A 36 -3.53 -1.55 3.82
CA GLU A 36 -3.07 -1.10 5.14
C GLU A 36 -2.69 0.37 5.21
N ARG A 37 -2.43 1.04 4.07
CA ARG A 37 -2.09 2.46 4.02
C ARG A 37 -3.28 3.42 4.06
N ARG A 38 -4.52 2.98 3.77
CA ARG A 38 -5.74 3.79 3.99
C ARG A 38 -6.20 3.75 5.45
N ARG A 39 -5.27 4.03 6.36
CA ARG A 39 -5.54 4.22 7.77
C ARG A 39 -5.68 5.70 8.02
N THR A 40 -6.92 6.18 8.08
CA THR A 40 -7.18 7.57 8.44
C THR A 40 -7.05 7.66 9.96
N THR A 41 -6.00 8.33 10.42
CA THR A 41 -5.80 8.59 11.85
C THR A 41 -6.63 9.80 12.25
N PHE A 42 -7.49 9.62 13.24
CA PHE A 42 -8.30 10.69 13.81
C PHE A 42 -7.80 11.03 15.21
N ARG A 43 -7.92 12.30 15.56
CA ARG A 43 -7.71 12.80 16.91
C ARG A 43 -9.03 13.38 17.40
N CYS A 44 -9.55 12.87 18.50
CA CYS A 44 -10.78 13.41 19.07
C CYS A 44 -10.53 14.79 19.69
N MET A 45 -11.37 15.78 19.35
CA MET A 45 -11.27 17.14 19.91
C MET A 45 -11.69 17.21 21.38
N ARG A 46 -12.52 16.28 21.85
CA ARG A 46 -13.09 16.30 23.22
C ARG A 46 -12.23 15.56 24.25
N CYS A 47 -11.77 14.36 23.93
CA CYS A 47 -11.00 13.51 24.85
C CYS A 47 -9.53 13.38 24.46
N ASN A 48 -9.09 14.02 23.37
CA ASN A 48 -7.73 13.99 22.87
C ASN A 48 -7.21 12.57 22.54
N HIS A 49 -8.12 11.62 22.35
CA HIS A 49 -7.77 10.24 22.02
C HIS A 49 -7.45 10.11 20.53
N LEU A 50 -6.32 9.47 20.23
CA LEU A 50 -5.90 9.11 18.88
C LEU A 50 -6.40 7.71 18.55
N TYR A 51 -7.09 7.57 17.42
CA TYR A 51 -7.61 6.29 16.95
C TYR A 51 -7.48 6.20 15.43
N VAL A 52 -7.43 4.96 14.94
CA VAL A 52 -7.26 4.68 13.50
C VAL A 52 -8.53 4.01 13.00
N VAL A 53 -9.14 4.59 11.97
CA VAL A 53 -10.26 3.99 11.26
C VAL A 53 -9.74 3.40 9.96
N ARG A 54 -10.14 2.16 9.66
CA ARG A 54 -9.83 1.52 8.38
C ARG A 54 -10.72 2.11 7.29
N GLY A 55 -10.12 2.61 6.21
CA GLY A 55 -10.81 3.22 5.09
C GLY A 55 -10.66 4.75 5.02
N GLU A 56 -11.06 5.32 3.88
CA GLU A 56 -11.17 6.77 3.67
C GLU A 56 -12.53 7.26 4.17
N VAL A 57 -12.72 7.23 5.48
CA VAL A 57 -13.94 7.75 6.10
C VAL A 57 -13.75 9.26 6.36
N GLN A 58 -14.75 10.07 6.03
CA GLN A 58 -14.71 11.51 6.26
C GLN A 58 -15.04 11.88 7.72
N GLU A 59 -15.73 10.99 8.43
CA GLU A 59 -16.21 11.17 9.81
C GLU A 59 -15.96 9.88 10.59
N GLY A 60 -15.47 10.00 11.83
CA GLY A 60 -15.23 8.85 12.68
C GLY A 60 -15.69 9.12 14.10
N ASN A 61 -16.49 8.21 14.66
CA ASN A 61 -16.88 8.28 16.07
C ASN A 61 -15.73 7.84 16.98
N CYS A 62 -15.44 8.65 18.00
CA CYS A 62 -14.44 8.30 18.99
C CYS A 62 -14.95 7.13 19.85
N PRO A 63 -14.20 6.02 19.98
CA PRO A 63 -14.63 4.86 20.77
C PRO A 63 -14.68 5.12 22.28
N ARG A 64 -14.09 6.22 22.76
CA ARG A 64 -14.02 6.55 24.18
C ARG A 64 -15.13 7.49 24.66
N CYS A 65 -15.54 8.45 23.82
CA CYS A 65 -16.51 9.48 24.22
C CYS A 65 -17.71 9.60 23.28
N GLY A 66 -17.76 8.83 22.20
CA GLY A 66 -18.85 8.87 21.22
C GLY A 66 -18.92 10.14 20.37
N GLN A 67 -17.94 11.04 20.49
CA GLN A 67 -17.90 12.27 19.71
C GLN A 67 -17.59 11.96 18.24
N GLU A 68 -18.40 12.49 17.35
CA GLU A 68 -18.15 12.49 15.90
C GLU A 68 -17.06 13.51 15.58
N ASN A 69 -15.95 13.06 15.00
CA ASN A 69 -14.85 13.92 14.58
C ASN A 69 -14.70 13.82 13.06
N SER A 70 -14.72 14.98 12.40
CA SER A 70 -14.44 15.09 10.97
C SER A 70 -12.94 14.92 10.69
N ARG A 71 -12.62 14.47 9.47
CA ARG A 71 -11.25 14.25 9.03
C ARG A 71 -10.50 15.59 9.00
N LEU A 72 -9.38 15.65 9.71
CA LEU A 72 -8.46 16.78 9.67
C LEU A 72 -7.93 16.94 8.25
N LYS A 73 -8.37 17.99 7.54
CA LYS A 73 -7.72 18.48 6.32
C LYS A 73 -6.53 19.33 6.77
N PHE A 74 -5.32 18.88 6.46
CA PHE A 74 -4.11 19.70 6.53
C PHE A 74 -4.00 20.54 5.25
#